data_AF-A0A8T1TDN3-F1
#
_entry.id   AF-A0A8T1TDN3-F1
#
_cell.length_a   1.000
_cell.length_b   1.000
_cell.length_c   1.000
_cell.angle_alpha   90.00
_cell.angle_beta   90.00
_cell.angle_gamma   90.00
#
_symmetry.space_group_name_H-M   'P 1'
#
loop_
_entity.id
_entity.type
_entity.pdbx_description
1 polymer ?
#
loop_
_entity_poly.entity_id
_entity_poly.type
_entity_poly.pdbx_seq_one_letter_code
_entity_poly.pdbx_strand_id
1 'polypeptide(L)'
;LSAMSDGFRKAFFCTQLLARLEGRSSLKNIEPCLFADEGFPIHGVVVEFHGPEGTGKTEMLYHLIARCVLPKSGGGLEVEVMFIDTDYHFDMLRLVTILEHRLSESTEEIIKQCLGRLFLVNCNSSTQLLLTLYSLENKFCAHPSLCIVILDSISAFYWIDRSNGGESFNIQEMNLKRCAEFLEKLVREHHLALFATTQTIMQKSSNSTESSIPLKLHCEADVEYRPYLCKSWQQMVTHRIFFSKQCNFSSSKAFSIVSCHTKKKHVIKCSFSVAECGVQF
;
A
#
# COMPACT_ATOMS: atom_id res chain seq x y z
N LEU A 1 -20.97 7.31 -38.39
CA LEU A 1 -20.04 7.77 -37.33
C LEU A 1 -20.70 7.81 -35.93
N SER A 2 -21.98 8.16 -35.77
CA SER A 2 -22.67 8.13 -34.46
C SER A 2 -23.00 6.72 -33.93
N ALA A 3 -23.33 5.74 -34.78
CA ALA A 3 -23.64 4.37 -34.33
C ALA A 3 -22.41 3.57 -33.84
N MET A 4 -21.20 3.90 -34.31
CA MET A 4 -19.96 3.26 -33.86
C MET A 4 -19.53 3.75 -32.47
N SER A 5 -19.84 5.00 -32.08
CA SER A 5 -19.51 5.50 -30.74
C SER A 5 -20.42 4.93 -29.66
N ASP A 6 -21.69 4.65 -29.97
CA ASP A 6 -22.63 4.04 -29.02
C ASP A 6 -22.33 2.55 -28.77
N GLY A 7 -21.94 1.81 -29.81
CA GLY A 7 -21.47 0.42 -29.64
C GLY A 7 -20.22 0.32 -28.76
N PHE A 8 -19.25 1.22 -28.96
CA PHE A 8 -18.05 1.30 -28.12
C PHE A 8 -18.35 1.69 -26.68
N ARG A 9 -19.20 2.70 -26.46
CA ARG A 9 -19.61 3.12 -25.10
C ARG A 9 -20.37 2.02 -24.37
N LYS A 10 -21.25 1.30 -25.07
CA LYS A 10 -22.05 0.21 -24.48
C LYS A 10 -21.18 -1.00 -24.15
N ALA A 11 -20.24 -1.36 -25.03
CA ALA A 11 -19.26 -2.42 -24.76
C ALA A 11 -18.35 -2.07 -23.57
N PHE A 12 -17.88 -0.82 -23.48
CA PHE A 12 -17.08 -0.32 -22.36
C PHE A 12 -17.84 -0.33 -21.03
N PHE A 13 -19.14 0.01 -21.06
CA PHE A 13 -19.99 -0.07 -19.88
C PHE A 13 -20.23 -1.52 -19.45
N CYS A 14 -20.41 -2.43 -20.41
CA CYS A 14 -20.54 -3.86 -20.15
C CYS A 14 -19.25 -4.49 -19.58
N THR A 15 -18.07 -4.14 -20.08
CA THR A 15 -16.79 -4.64 -19.53
C THR A 15 -16.52 -4.07 -18.14
N GLN A 16 -16.82 -2.79 -17.92
CA GLN A 16 -16.72 -2.18 -16.59
C GLN A 16 -17.71 -2.80 -15.58
N LEU A 17 -18.91 -3.16 -16.02
CA LEU A 17 -19.89 -3.87 -15.20
C LEU A 17 -19.45 -5.33 -14.94
N LEU A 18 -18.95 -6.04 -15.96
CA LEU A 18 -18.45 -7.40 -15.83
C LEU A 18 -17.24 -7.48 -14.89
N ALA A 19 -16.26 -6.57 -14.99
CA ALA A 19 -15.14 -6.51 -14.06
C ALA A 19 -15.56 -6.21 -12.60
N ARG A 20 -16.76 -5.64 -12.39
CA ARG A 20 -17.36 -5.44 -11.07
C ARG A 20 -18.18 -6.64 -10.58
N LEU A 21 -18.68 -7.47 -11.50
CA LEU A 21 -19.53 -8.64 -11.22
C LEU A 21 -18.72 -9.95 -11.15
N GLU A 22 -17.67 -10.07 -11.96
CA GLU A 22 -16.65 -11.11 -11.85
C GLU A 22 -15.85 -10.82 -10.58
N GLY A 23 -16.11 -11.59 -9.52
CA GLY A 23 -15.40 -11.44 -8.25
C GLY A 23 -13.88 -11.51 -8.46
N ARG A 24 -13.15 -10.59 -7.83
CA ARG A 24 -11.67 -10.58 -7.90
C ARG A 24 -11.07 -11.80 -7.20
N SER A 25 -9.85 -12.14 -7.60
CA SER A 25 -9.04 -13.19 -6.95
C SER A 25 -8.96 -12.97 -5.45
N SER A 26 -9.25 -14.03 -4.70
CA SER A 26 -9.19 -14.01 -3.24
C SER A 26 -7.76 -13.75 -2.78
N LEU A 27 -7.58 -12.68 -2.02
CA LEU A 27 -6.30 -12.36 -1.39
C LEU A 27 -6.08 -13.07 -0.05
N LYS A 28 -6.98 -13.98 0.35
CA LYS A 28 -6.85 -14.76 1.59
C LYS A 28 -5.43 -15.29 1.72
N ASN A 29 -4.81 -15.08 2.88
CA ASN A 29 -3.43 -15.44 3.17
C ASN A 29 -2.36 -14.59 2.47
N ILE A 30 -2.67 -13.34 2.07
CA ILE A 30 -1.65 -12.41 1.55
C ILE A 30 -0.50 -12.22 2.53
N GLU A 31 -0.77 -12.15 3.83
CA GLU A 31 0.26 -12.28 4.87
C GLU A 31 -0.38 -12.73 6.21
N PRO A 32 -0.37 -14.03 6.52
CA PRO A 32 -0.99 -14.55 7.74
C PRO A 32 -0.43 -13.91 9.01
N CYS A 33 0.87 -13.62 9.10
CA CYS A 33 1.46 -13.03 10.30
C CYS A 33 0.92 -11.62 10.61
N LEU A 34 0.40 -10.91 9.60
CA LEU A 34 -0.20 -9.59 9.75
C LEU A 34 -1.73 -9.61 9.82
N PHE A 35 -2.37 -10.68 9.30
CA PHE A 35 -3.83 -10.71 9.05
C PHE A 35 -4.54 -12.00 9.52
N ALA A 36 -3.91 -12.88 10.31
CA ALA A 36 -4.39 -14.23 10.67
C ALA A 36 -5.79 -14.30 11.30
N ASP A 37 -6.16 -13.36 12.17
CA ASP A 37 -7.32 -13.52 13.07
C ASP A 37 -8.66 -13.00 12.51
N GLU A 38 -8.66 -12.40 11.33
CA GLU A 38 -9.74 -11.46 10.97
C GLU A 38 -10.79 -11.99 9.97
N GLY A 39 -10.66 -13.22 9.45
CA GLY A 39 -11.55 -13.66 8.35
C GLY A 39 -11.57 -12.65 7.19
N PHE A 40 -10.43 -11.98 7.01
CA PHE A 40 -10.30 -10.65 6.44
C PHE A 40 -10.83 -10.62 5.00
N PRO A 41 -11.91 -9.87 4.70
CA PRO A 41 -12.28 -9.59 3.34
C PRO A 41 -11.28 -8.54 2.84
N ILE A 42 -10.17 -8.97 2.24
CA ILE A 42 -9.07 -8.07 1.85
C ILE A 42 -9.51 -7.06 0.78
N HIS A 43 -10.61 -7.35 0.09
CA HIS A 43 -11.27 -6.41 -0.79
C HIS A 43 -11.91 -5.26 0.00
N GLY A 44 -11.56 -4.02 -0.35
CA GLY A 44 -12.05 -2.82 0.33
C GLY A 44 -11.17 -2.38 1.50
N VAL A 45 -10.00 -2.99 1.69
CA VAL A 45 -9.11 -2.71 2.83
C VAL A 45 -8.04 -1.71 2.42
N VAL A 46 -7.87 -0.71 3.27
CA VAL A 46 -6.78 0.27 3.20
C VAL A 46 -5.85 0.05 4.38
N VAL A 47 -4.60 -0.28 4.10
CA VAL A 47 -3.54 -0.57 5.07
C VAL A 47 -2.46 0.51 4.96
N GLU A 48 -2.22 1.20 6.08
CA GLU A 48 -1.18 2.22 6.21
C GLU A 48 0.03 1.63 6.93
N PHE A 49 1.17 1.58 6.25
CA PHE A 49 2.47 1.23 6.82
C PHE A 49 3.16 2.49 7.30
N HIS A 50 3.17 2.71 8.61
CA HIS A 50 3.72 3.92 9.21
C HIS A 50 5.03 3.63 9.95
N GLY A 51 6.03 4.48 9.78
CA GLY A 51 7.21 4.47 10.64
C GLY A 51 8.39 5.26 10.09
N PRO A 52 9.47 5.44 10.87
CA PRO A 52 10.69 6.10 10.41
C PRO A 52 11.33 5.44 9.19
N GLU A 53 12.19 6.16 8.49
CA GLU A 53 13.00 5.60 7.41
C GLU A 53 13.87 4.42 7.91
N GLY A 54 14.16 3.45 7.05
CA GLY A 54 15.03 2.32 7.38
C GLY A 54 14.43 1.30 8.36
N THR A 55 13.12 1.34 8.61
CA THR A 55 12.39 0.38 9.47
C THR A 55 11.83 -0.84 8.73
N GLY A 56 12.17 -1.01 7.44
CA GLY A 56 11.79 -2.19 6.65
C GLY A 56 10.43 -2.11 5.95
N LYS A 57 9.80 -0.92 5.86
CA LYS A 57 8.52 -0.73 5.14
C LYS A 57 8.59 -1.20 3.68
N THR A 58 9.58 -0.72 2.92
CA THR A 58 9.75 -1.07 1.49
C THR A 58 10.09 -2.56 1.31
N GLU A 59 10.87 -3.15 2.22
CA GLU A 59 11.12 -4.61 2.22
C GLU A 59 9.85 -5.42 2.46
N MET A 60 8.95 -4.94 3.34
CA MET A 60 7.62 -5.54 3.49
C MET A 60 6.77 -5.38 2.23
N LEU A 61 6.87 -4.25 1.52
CA LEU A 61 6.19 -4.11 0.23
C LEU A 61 6.72 -5.12 -0.80
N TYR A 62 8.03 -5.30 -0.93
CA TYR A 62 8.61 -6.33 -1.82
C TYR A 62 8.16 -7.74 -1.42
N HIS A 63 8.10 -8.02 -0.12
CA HIS A 63 7.57 -9.28 0.39
C HIS A 63 6.12 -9.52 -0.04
N LEU A 64 5.25 -8.52 0.10
CA LEU A 64 3.87 -8.59 -0.34
C LEU A 64 3.77 -8.77 -1.85
N ILE A 65 4.52 -7.98 -2.64
CA ILE A 65 4.56 -8.11 -4.11
C ILE A 65 4.95 -9.54 -4.49
N ALA A 66 6.04 -10.06 -3.93
CA ALA A 66 6.50 -11.42 -4.20
C ALA A 66 5.41 -12.46 -3.90
N ARG A 67 4.75 -12.39 -2.74
CA ARG A 67 3.63 -13.30 -2.41
C ARG A 67 2.49 -13.20 -3.41
N CYS A 68 2.22 -12.02 -3.93
CA CYS A 68 1.13 -11.80 -4.89
C CYS A 68 1.46 -12.33 -6.27
N VAL A 69 2.66 -12.00 -6.78
CA VAL A 69 3.04 -12.33 -8.15
C VAL A 69 3.60 -13.73 -8.31
N LEU A 70 3.96 -14.44 -7.24
CA LEU A 70 4.41 -15.83 -7.34
C LEU A 70 3.26 -16.77 -7.77
N PRO A 71 3.56 -17.85 -8.50
CA PRO A 71 2.57 -18.85 -8.87
C PRO A 71 2.03 -19.58 -7.63
N LYS A 72 0.80 -20.10 -7.72
CA LYS A 72 0.18 -20.83 -6.60
C LYS A 72 0.94 -22.10 -6.22
N SER A 73 1.55 -22.78 -7.20
CA SER A 73 2.43 -23.93 -6.97
C SER A 73 3.67 -23.59 -6.14
N GLY A 74 4.15 -22.34 -6.22
CA GLY A 74 5.23 -21.79 -5.40
C GLY A 74 4.76 -21.09 -4.12
N GLY A 75 3.50 -21.32 -3.71
CA GLY A 75 2.93 -20.72 -2.50
C GLY A 75 2.50 -19.25 -2.63
N GLY A 76 2.48 -18.70 -3.85
CA GLY A 76 1.98 -17.36 -4.14
C GLY A 76 0.46 -17.31 -4.39
N LEU A 77 -0.03 -16.12 -4.73
CA LEU A 77 -1.46 -15.89 -5.02
C LEU A 77 -1.76 -15.84 -6.52
N GLU A 78 -0.75 -15.65 -7.37
CA GLU A 78 -0.87 -15.51 -8.81
C GLU A 78 -1.80 -14.37 -9.24
N VAL A 79 -1.64 -13.21 -8.61
CA VAL A 79 -2.45 -12.01 -8.86
C VAL A 79 -1.60 -10.85 -9.34
N GLU A 80 -2.24 -9.87 -9.98
CA GLU A 80 -1.56 -8.68 -10.49
C GLU A 80 -1.51 -7.58 -9.43
N VAL A 81 -0.44 -6.79 -9.45
CA VAL A 81 -0.15 -5.71 -8.50
C VAL A 81 0.17 -4.42 -9.25
N MET A 82 -0.46 -3.32 -8.83
CA MET A 82 -0.09 -1.96 -9.25
C MET A 82 0.81 -1.35 -8.18
N PHE A 83 2.06 -1.06 -8.50
CA PHE A 83 2.97 -0.31 -7.65
C PHE A 83 3.12 1.12 -8.16
N ILE A 84 2.79 2.08 -7.31
CA ILE A 84 2.97 3.50 -7.56
C ILE A 84 4.12 3.97 -6.68
N ASP A 85 5.24 4.29 -7.31
CA ASP A 85 6.44 4.80 -6.66
C ASP A 85 6.47 6.33 -6.77
N THR A 86 6.43 7.02 -5.63
CA THR A 86 6.49 8.48 -5.60
C THR A 86 7.88 9.03 -5.30
N ASP A 87 8.79 8.17 -4.84
CA ASP A 87 10.11 8.57 -4.36
C ASP A 87 11.23 7.98 -5.22
N TYR A 88 10.92 7.20 -6.27
CA TYR A 88 11.86 6.55 -7.20
C TYR A 88 12.84 5.57 -6.51
N HIS A 89 12.39 4.94 -5.44
CA HIS A 89 13.18 3.99 -4.65
C HIS A 89 12.87 2.53 -4.96
N PHE A 90 11.95 2.24 -5.90
CA PHE A 90 11.68 0.86 -6.30
C PHE A 90 12.90 0.23 -6.98
N ASP A 91 13.39 -0.86 -6.39
CA ASP A 91 14.53 -1.63 -6.85
C ASP A 91 14.03 -2.97 -7.43
N MET A 92 14.04 -3.03 -8.77
CA MET A 92 13.65 -4.23 -9.52
C MET A 92 14.60 -5.40 -9.25
N LEU A 93 15.90 -5.14 -9.08
CA LEU A 93 16.88 -6.21 -8.83
C LEU A 93 16.62 -6.84 -7.47
N ARG A 94 16.31 -6.02 -6.45
CA ARG A 94 15.94 -6.51 -5.12
C ARG A 94 14.72 -7.42 -5.19
N LEU A 95 13.68 -7.05 -5.94
CA LEU A 95 12.50 -7.90 -6.12
C LEU A 95 12.85 -9.22 -6.84
N VAL A 96 13.66 -9.17 -7.90
CA VAL A 96 14.11 -10.38 -8.63
C VAL A 96 14.85 -11.33 -7.70
N THR A 97 15.80 -10.82 -6.90
CA THR A 97 16.52 -11.64 -5.90
C THR A 97 15.57 -12.34 -4.94
N ILE A 98 14.54 -11.63 -4.45
CA ILE A 98 13.53 -12.22 -3.56
C ILE A 98 12.75 -13.33 -4.27
N LEU A 99 12.36 -13.13 -5.52
CA LEU A 99 11.62 -14.13 -6.31
C LEU A 99 12.45 -15.38 -6.57
N GLU A 100 13.72 -15.22 -6.96
CA GLU A 100 14.67 -16.32 -7.18
C GLU A 100 14.84 -17.17 -5.91
N HIS A 101 15.03 -16.53 -4.75
CA HIS A 101 15.22 -17.25 -3.50
C HIS A 101 13.96 -17.95 -2.98
N ARG A 102 12.77 -17.53 -3.41
CA ARG A 102 11.49 -18.16 -3.01
C ARG A 102 11.10 -19.32 -3.91
N LEU A 103 11.69 -19.43 -5.09
CA LEU A 103 11.42 -20.46 -6.06
C LEU A 103 12.59 -21.45 -6.06
N SER A 104 12.36 -22.67 -5.57
CA SER A 104 13.39 -23.71 -5.50
C SER A 104 14.01 -24.08 -6.87
N GLU A 105 13.26 -23.90 -7.95
CA GLU A 105 13.67 -24.14 -9.34
C GLU A 105 13.32 -22.92 -10.21
N SER A 106 13.81 -21.73 -9.83
CA SER A 106 13.57 -20.51 -10.61
C SER A 106 14.22 -20.59 -11.99
N THR A 107 13.41 -20.63 -13.05
CA THR A 107 13.87 -20.36 -14.41
C THR A 107 13.60 -18.90 -14.78
N GLU A 108 14.35 -18.37 -15.75
CA GLU A 108 14.18 -17.00 -16.23
C GLU A 108 12.74 -16.76 -16.73
N GLU A 109 12.13 -17.77 -17.35
CA GLU A 109 10.74 -17.75 -17.82
C GLU A 109 9.74 -17.58 -16.67
N ILE A 110 9.93 -18.30 -15.56
CA ILE A 110 9.04 -18.20 -14.39
C ILE A 110 9.16 -16.82 -13.76
N ILE A 111 10.38 -16.28 -13.63
CA ILE A 111 10.61 -14.94 -13.10
C ILE A 111 9.96 -13.89 -14.00
N LYS A 112 10.12 -13.99 -15.33
CA LYS A 112 9.44 -13.12 -16.30
C LYS A 112 7.92 -13.18 -16.18
N GLN A 113 7.35 -14.37 -15.99
CA GLN A 113 5.90 -14.52 -15.76
C GLN A 113 5.45 -13.85 -14.47
N CYS A 114 6.23 -13.95 -13.39
CA CYS A 114 5.95 -13.25 -12.14
C CYS A 114 6.00 -11.74 -12.32
N LEU A 115 7.06 -11.21 -12.94
CA LEU A 115 7.21 -9.78 -13.21
C LEU A 115 6.14 -9.25 -14.18
N GLY A 116 5.64 -10.09 -15.10
CA GLY A 116 4.52 -9.74 -15.98
C GLY A 116 3.21 -9.43 -15.24
N ARG A 117 3.09 -9.82 -13.96
CA ARG A 117 1.97 -9.48 -13.07
C ARG A 117 2.19 -8.18 -12.27
N LEU A 118 3.34 -7.52 -12.42
CA LEU A 118 3.65 -6.26 -11.74
C LEU A 118 3.56 -5.09 -12.72
N PHE A 119 2.68 -4.14 -12.41
CA PHE A 119 2.61 -2.85 -13.08
C PHE A 119 3.29 -1.78 -12.23
N LEU A 120 4.39 -1.23 -12.69
CA LEU A 120 5.13 -0.15 -12.00
C LEU A 120 4.83 1.20 -12.66
N VAL A 121 4.48 2.21 -11.85
CA VAL A 121 4.28 3.59 -12.28
C VAL A 121 4.99 4.53 -11.33
N ASN A 122 5.77 5.47 -11.87
CA ASN A 122 6.44 6.49 -11.07
C ASN A 122 5.70 7.83 -11.14
N CYS A 123 5.61 8.54 -10.02
CA CYS A 123 5.03 9.88 -9.94
C CYS A 123 6.01 10.83 -9.25
N ASN A 124 6.23 12.02 -9.79
CA ASN A 124 7.17 13.01 -9.25
C ASN A 124 6.50 14.21 -8.55
N SER A 125 5.17 14.25 -8.55
CA SER A 125 4.37 15.32 -7.93
C SER A 125 2.98 14.83 -7.54
N SER A 126 2.34 15.54 -6.61
CA SER A 126 0.97 15.26 -6.18
C SER A 126 -0.05 15.39 -7.32
N THR A 127 0.18 16.34 -8.24
CA THR A 127 -0.62 16.50 -9.46
C THR A 127 -0.45 15.31 -10.41
N GLN A 128 0.78 14.85 -10.65
CA GLN A 128 1.01 13.68 -11.50
C GLN A 128 0.39 12.43 -10.87
N LEU A 129 0.52 12.24 -9.56
CA LEU A 129 -0.13 11.15 -8.83
C LEU A 129 -1.65 11.18 -9.06
N LEU A 130 -2.28 12.34 -8.87
CA LEU A 130 -3.72 12.49 -9.07
C LEU A 130 -4.15 12.14 -10.50
N LEU A 131 -3.45 12.64 -11.51
CA LEU A 131 -3.73 12.34 -12.92
C LEU A 131 -3.52 10.85 -13.24
N THR A 132 -2.46 10.25 -12.70
CA THR A 132 -2.19 8.82 -12.82
C THR A 132 -3.36 8.04 -12.25
N LEU A 133 -3.82 8.35 -11.04
CA LEU A 133 -4.97 7.68 -10.41
C LEU A 133 -6.22 7.72 -11.31
N TYR A 134 -6.57 8.90 -11.87
CA TYR A 134 -7.68 9.00 -12.83
C TYR A 134 -7.51 8.10 -14.05
N SER A 135 -6.29 7.96 -14.57
CA SER A 135 -6.01 7.10 -15.72
C SER A 135 -6.10 5.59 -15.38
N LEU A 136 -5.88 5.22 -14.11
CA LEU A 136 -5.88 3.83 -13.66
C LEU A 136 -7.28 3.22 -13.59
N GLU A 137 -8.35 4.02 -13.45
CA GLU A 137 -9.74 3.54 -13.43
C GLU A 137 -10.02 2.62 -14.63
N ASN A 138 -9.54 3.00 -15.81
CA ASN A 138 -9.67 2.19 -17.03
C ASN A 138 -8.84 0.89 -16.97
N LYS A 139 -7.64 0.94 -16.37
CA LYS A 139 -6.79 -0.24 -16.22
C LYS A 139 -7.41 -1.29 -15.29
N PHE A 140 -8.02 -0.88 -14.18
CA PHE A 140 -8.69 -1.81 -13.27
C PHE A 140 -9.90 -2.51 -13.90
N CYS A 141 -10.52 -1.88 -14.90
CA CYS A 141 -11.59 -2.50 -15.68
C CYS A 141 -11.05 -3.52 -16.71
N ALA A 142 -9.90 -3.24 -17.30
CA ALA A 142 -9.26 -4.12 -18.27
C ALA A 142 -8.53 -5.32 -17.64
N HIS A 143 -8.15 -5.20 -16.36
CA HIS A 143 -7.39 -6.20 -15.60
C HIS A 143 -8.18 -6.68 -14.36
N PRO A 144 -9.04 -7.71 -14.48
CA PRO A 144 -9.76 -8.29 -13.35
C PRO A 144 -8.83 -8.92 -12.30
N SER A 145 -7.65 -9.41 -12.70
CA SER A 145 -6.64 -9.98 -11.81
C SER A 145 -5.87 -8.94 -10.99
N LEU A 146 -6.00 -7.65 -11.32
CA LEU A 146 -5.39 -6.53 -10.61
C LEU A 146 -6.18 -6.18 -9.33
N CYS A 147 -5.89 -6.88 -8.26
CA CYS A 147 -6.61 -6.73 -6.99
C CYS A 147 -5.87 -5.90 -5.93
N ILE A 148 -4.62 -5.50 -6.18
CA ILE A 148 -3.79 -4.77 -5.21
C ILE A 148 -3.22 -3.50 -5.82
N VAL A 149 -3.27 -2.42 -5.04
CA VAL A 149 -2.55 -1.17 -5.27
C VAL A 149 -1.59 -0.95 -4.11
N ILE A 150 -0.33 -0.71 -4.42
CA ILE A 150 0.72 -0.32 -3.49
C ILE A 150 1.15 1.10 -3.84
N LEU A 151 1.20 1.99 -2.84
CA LEU A 151 1.63 3.37 -2.99
C LEU A 151 2.77 3.67 -2.00
N ASP A 152 3.99 3.77 -2.52
CA ASP A 152 5.20 4.07 -1.73
C ASP A 152 5.74 5.45 -2.18
N SER A 153 5.39 6.56 -1.54
CA SER A 153 4.55 6.76 -0.35
C SER A 153 3.43 7.78 -0.58
N ILE A 154 2.31 7.66 0.12
CA ILE A 154 1.23 8.68 0.04
C ILE A 154 1.67 10.02 0.63
N SER A 155 2.66 10.01 1.52
CA SER A 155 3.18 11.19 2.20
C SER A 155 4.26 11.96 1.43
N ALA A 156 4.75 11.45 0.30
CA ALA A 156 5.92 11.98 -0.41
C ALA A 156 5.86 13.49 -0.70
N PHE A 157 4.70 13.97 -1.15
CA PHE A 157 4.53 15.37 -1.56
C PHE A 157 4.04 16.29 -0.44
N TYR A 158 3.91 15.80 0.79
CA TYR A 158 3.28 16.52 1.90
C TYR A 158 3.89 17.92 2.12
N TRP A 159 5.22 18.02 2.20
CA TRP A 159 5.89 19.30 2.46
C TRP A 159 5.81 20.26 1.28
N ILE A 160 5.91 19.73 0.07
CA ILE A 160 5.85 20.51 -1.17
C ILE A 160 4.45 21.13 -1.32
N ASP A 161 3.40 20.33 -1.13
CA ASP A 161 2.00 20.79 -1.22
C ASP A 161 1.69 21.80 -0.10
N ARG A 162 2.16 21.55 1.12
CA ARG A 162 2.04 22.50 2.24
C ARG A 162 2.72 23.84 1.96
N SER A 163 3.91 23.83 1.36
CA SER A 163 4.61 25.05 0.98
C SER A 163 3.86 25.81 -0.14
N ASN A 164 3.41 25.09 -1.16
CA ASN A 164 2.69 25.67 -2.30
C ASN A 164 1.31 26.24 -1.93
N GLY A 165 0.68 25.72 -0.87
CA GLY A 165 -0.64 26.17 -0.42
C GLY A 165 -0.67 27.51 0.31
N GLY A 166 0.48 28.11 0.61
CA GLY A 166 0.57 29.39 1.32
C GLY A 166 -0.08 29.32 2.70
N GLU A 167 -0.91 30.32 3.05
CA GLU A 167 -1.61 30.36 4.35
C GLU A 167 -2.90 29.52 4.38
N SER A 168 -3.40 29.06 3.23
CA SER A 168 -4.67 28.36 3.14
C SER A 168 -4.50 26.87 3.33
N PHE A 169 -4.87 26.37 4.52
CA PHE A 169 -4.87 24.93 4.82
C PHE A 169 -5.63 24.09 3.79
N ASN A 170 -6.70 24.63 3.21
CA ASN A 170 -7.47 23.94 2.16
C ASN A 170 -6.66 23.71 0.88
N ILE A 171 -5.81 24.67 0.49
CA ILE A 171 -4.95 24.54 -0.69
C ILE A 171 -3.77 23.62 -0.36
N GLN A 172 -3.19 23.76 0.83
CA GLN A 172 -2.09 22.92 1.33
C GLN A 172 -2.42 21.42 1.27
N GLU A 173 -3.66 21.02 1.53
CA GLU A 173 -4.08 19.61 1.53
C GLU A 173 -4.91 19.22 0.30
N MET A 174 -5.14 20.13 -0.66
CA MET A 174 -6.09 19.94 -1.74
C MET A 174 -5.78 18.69 -2.58
N ASN A 175 -4.53 18.52 -3.01
CA ASN A 175 -4.13 17.40 -3.86
C ASN A 175 -4.16 16.08 -3.09
N LEU A 176 -3.59 16.04 -1.88
CA LEU A 176 -3.65 14.87 -1.01
C LEU A 176 -5.10 14.43 -0.73
N LYS A 177 -5.99 15.38 -0.46
CA LYS A 177 -7.41 15.11 -0.23
C LYS A 177 -8.06 14.47 -1.45
N ARG A 178 -7.83 15.03 -2.64
CA ARG A 178 -8.34 14.47 -3.91
C ARG A 178 -7.78 13.08 -4.19
N CYS A 179 -6.49 12.85 -3.95
CA CYS A 179 -5.88 11.54 -4.09
C CYS A 179 -6.51 10.52 -3.13
N ALA A 180 -6.71 10.88 -1.86
CA ALA A 180 -7.33 10.01 -0.87
C ALA A 180 -8.78 9.67 -1.25
N GLU A 181 -9.59 10.66 -1.62
CA GLU A 181 -10.98 10.45 -2.06
C GLU A 181 -11.07 9.55 -3.30
N PHE A 182 -10.16 9.73 -4.26
CA PHE A 182 -10.15 8.89 -5.46
C PHE A 182 -9.64 7.47 -5.18
N LEU A 183 -8.62 7.31 -4.33
CA LEU A 183 -8.17 6.00 -3.87
C LEU A 183 -9.28 5.25 -3.13
N GLU A 184 -10.03 5.93 -2.26
CA GLU A 184 -11.19 5.34 -1.58
C GLU A 184 -12.25 4.88 -2.59
N LYS A 185 -12.56 5.71 -3.60
CA LYS A 185 -13.45 5.34 -4.70
C LYS A 185 -12.96 4.06 -5.40
N LEU A 186 -11.69 4.01 -5.81
CA LEU A 186 -11.11 2.84 -6.48
C LEU A 186 -11.20 1.58 -5.62
N VAL A 187 -10.81 1.68 -4.35
CA VAL A 187 -10.83 0.55 -3.40
C VAL A 187 -12.25 0.00 -3.23
N ARG A 188 -13.25 0.89 -3.13
CA ARG A 188 -14.65 0.50 -2.94
C ARG A 188 -15.31 -0.04 -4.20
N GLU A 189 -15.16 0.64 -5.33
CA GLU A 189 -15.84 0.27 -6.58
C GLU A 189 -15.22 -0.96 -7.24
N HIS A 190 -13.91 -1.13 -7.09
CA HIS A 190 -13.18 -2.24 -7.69
C HIS A 190 -12.79 -3.30 -6.67
N HIS A 191 -13.24 -3.23 -5.41
CA HIS A 191 -12.95 -4.26 -4.42
C HIS A 191 -11.42 -4.51 -4.31
N LEU A 192 -10.61 -3.46 -4.27
CA LEU A 192 -9.14 -3.58 -4.23
C LEU A 192 -8.62 -3.62 -2.79
N ALA A 193 -7.40 -4.10 -2.62
CA ALA A 193 -6.60 -3.85 -1.42
C ALA A 193 -5.61 -2.73 -1.70
N LEU A 194 -5.57 -1.73 -0.82
CA LEU A 194 -4.62 -0.62 -0.89
C LEU A 194 -3.62 -0.73 0.25
N PHE A 195 -2.34 -0.80 -0.10
CA PHE A 195 -1.24 -0.63 0.84
C PHE A 195 -0.55 0.69 0.54
N ALA A 196 -0.35 1.52 1.54
CA ALA A 196 0.42 2.74 1.37
C ALA A 196 1.37 2.97 2.53
N THR A 197 2.56 3.49 2.23
CA THR A 197 3.52 3.85 3.25
C THR A 197 3.37 5.30 3.64
N THR A 198 3.68 5.59 4.91
CA THR A 198 3.84 6.95 5.42
C THR A 198 5.09 7.03 6.28
N GLN A 199 5.71 8.21 6.26
CA GLN A 199 6.90 8.49 7.06
C GLN A 199 6.54 9.19 8.37
N THR A 200 7.39 9.02 9.39
CA THR A 200 7.30 9.79 10.64
C THR A 200 7.95 11.16 10.42
N ILE A 201 7.13 12.16 10.10
CA ILE A 201 7.58 13.50 9.75
C ILE A 201 7.65 14.45 10.96
N MET A 202 6.75 14.27 11.93
CA MET A 202 6.69 15.12 13.12
C MET A 202 7.29 14.40 14.32
N GLN A 203 8.55 14.67 14.63
CA GLN A 203 9.16 14.26 15.90
C GLN A 203 8.98 15.39 16.92
N LYS A 204 8.53 15.05 18.14
CA LYS A 204 8.58 16.02 19.23
C LYS A 204 10.03 16.20 19.66
N SER A 205 10.51 17.45 19.69
CA SER A 205 11.59 17.80 20.63
C SER A 205 11.03 17.55 22.04
N SER A 206 11.85 17.03 22.94
CA SER A 206 11.46 16.63 24.30
C SER A 206 10.92 17.77 25.21
N ASN A 207 10.72 18.98 24.69
CA ASN A 207 10.26 20.16 25.42
C ASN A 207 9.16 20.92 24.67
N SER A 208 7.90 20.47 24.71
CA SER A 208 6.76 21.37 24.45
C SER A 208 5.46 20.87 25.09
N THR A 209 5.08 21.59 26.14
CA THR A 209 3.83 21.56 26.87
C THR A 209 2.79 22.35 26.08
N GLU A 210 2.30 21.82 24.95
CA GLU A 210 1.15 22.43 24.29
C GLU A 210 0.07 21.40 23.93
N SER A 211 -1.15 21.84 24.24
CA SER A 211 -2.41 21.14 24.27
C SER A 211 -2.96 20.90 22.86
N SER A 212 -2.59 19.79 22.25
CA SER A 212 -3.37 19.17 21.19
C SER A 212 -3.84 17.81 21.69
N ILE A 213 -5.15 17.61 21.77
CA ILE A 213 -5.79 16.37 22.24
C ILE A 213 -5.17 15.20 21.48
N PRO A 214 -4.39 14.32 22.14
CA PRO A 214 -3.92 13.12 21.48
C PRO A 214 -5.15 12.28 21.20
N LEU A 215 -5.34 11.86 19.95
CA LEU A 215 -6.07 10.63 19.69
C LEU A 215 -5.22 9.52 20.33
N LYS A 216 -5.41 9.30 21.64
CA LYS A 216 -4.92 8.11 22.33
C LYS A 216 -5.63 6.94 21.65
N LEU A 217 -5.06 6.39 20.59
CA LEU A 217 -5.24 4.98 20.33
C LEU A 217 -4.76 4.32 21.63
N HIS A 218 -5.70 3.78 22.41
CA HIS A 218 -5.41 2.92 23.54
C HIS A 218 -4.82 1.61 22.99
N CYS A 219 -3.61 1.70 22.43
CA CYS A 219 -2.71 0.59 22.20
C CYS A 219 -1.61 0.76 23.23
N GLU A 220 -1.39 -0.23 24.08
CA GLU A 220 -0.25 -0.34 25.01
C GLU A 220 1.08 -0.57 24.27
N ALA A 221 1.25 0.04 23.10
CA ALA A 221 2.52 0.18 22.43
C ALA A 221 2.86 1.66 22.50
N ASP A 222 4.00 1.95 23.13
CA ASP A 222 4.61 3.26 23.33
C ASP A 222 5.05 3.89 21.98
N VAL A 223 4.12 3.99 21.04
CA VAL A 223 4.32 4.52 19.68
C VAL A 223 3.51 5.80 19.61
N GLU A 224 4.19 6.93 19.80
CA GLU A 224 3.59 8.27 19.69
C GLU A 224 3.23 8.57 18.22
N TYR A 225 2.10 8.04 17.75
CA TYR A 225 1.57 8.32 16.42
C TYR A 225 0.75 9.61 16.43
N ARG A 226 1.14 10.56 15.58
CA ARG A 226 0.37 11.78 15.31
C ARG A 226 -0.05 11.79 13.83
N PRO A 227 -1.35 11.60 13.53
CA PRO A 227 -1.79 11.66 12.15
C PRO A 227 -1.65 13.09 11.63
N TYR A 228 -0.93 13.26 10.52
CA TYR A 228 -0.66 14.56 9.90
C TYR A 228 -1.25 14.70 8.49
N LEU A 229 -1.64 13.58 7.87
CA LEU A 229 -2.32 13.57 6.57
C LEU A 229 -3.78 14.02 6.70
N CYS A 230 -4.40 14.38 5.59
CA CYS A 230 -5.76 14.92 5.55
C CYS A 230 -6.81 13.96 6.18
N LYS A 231 -7.94 14.50 6.62
CA LYS A 231 -9.02 13.72 7.27
C LYS A 231 -9.57 12.59 6.38
N SER A 232 -9.67 12.80 5.07
CA SER A 232 -10.16 11.78 4.13
C SER A 232 -9.28 10.53 4.17
N TRP A 233 -7.94 10.69 4.18
CA TRP A 233 -7.01 9.59 4.36
C TRP A 233 -7.21 8.89 5.71
N GLN A 234 -7.27 9.67 6.80
CA GLN A 234 -7.38 9.10 8.15
C GLN A 234 -8.64 8.24 8.34
N GLN A 235 -9.74 8.62 7.70
CA GLN A 235 -11.04 7.95 7.81
C GLN A 235 -11.15 6.67 6.97
N MET A 236 -10.51 6.62 5.80
CA MET A 236 -10.56 5.44 4.93
C MET A 236 -9.59 4.33 5.38
N VAL A 237 -8.51 4.66 6.11
CA VAL A 237 -7.56 3.68 6.63
C VAL A 237 -8.25 2.70 7.59
N THR A 238 -8.21 1.42 7.25
CA THR A 238 -8.79 0.32 8.03
C THR A 238 -7.79 -0.28 9.01
N HIS A 239 -6.51 -0.34 8.61
CA HIS A 239 -5.42 -0.95 9.38
C HIS A 239 -4.22 -0.02 9.38
N ARG A 240 -3.63 0.20 10.56
CA ARG A 240 -2.36 0.90 10.71
C ARG A 240 -1.33 -0.07 11.24
N ILE A 241 -0.24 -0.20 10.50
CA ILE A 241 0.87 -1.09 10.83
C ILE A 241 2.08 -0.21 11.13
N PHE A 242 2.52 -0.23 12.38
CA PHE A 242 3.62 0.59 12.87
C PHE A 242 4.93 -0.18 12.81
N PHE A 243 5.88 0.32 12.03
CA PHE A 243 7.21 -0.26 11.84
C PHE A 243 8.23 0.42 12.75
N SER A 244 9.07 -0.39 13.38
CA SER A 244 10.13 0.05 14.28
C SER A 244 11.35 -0.85 14.12
N LYS A 245 12.54 -0.30 14.38
CA LYS A 245 13.80 -1.05 14.35
C LYS A 245 14.15 -1.50 15.76
N GLN A 246 14.46 -2.78 15.95
CA GLN A 246 14.99 -3.26 17.23
C GLN A 246 16.51 -3.10 17.24
N CYS A 247 17.03 -2.50 18.31
CA CYS A 247 18.46 -2.41 18.56
C CYS A 247 18.89 -3.63 19.36
N ASN A 248 19.12 -4.76 18.69
CA ASN A 248 19.73 -5.94 19.32
C ASN A 248 21.25 -5.94 19.04
N PHE A 249 22.05 -6.38 20.01
CA PHE A 249 23.52 -6.50 19.89
C PHE A 249 23.97 -7.66 18.99
N SER A 250 23.04 -8.47 18.48
CA SER A 250 23.31 -9.54 17.52
C SER A 250 23.28 -9.01 16.07
N SER A 251 24.08 -9.60 15.19
CA SER A 251 24.36 -9.12 13.83
C SER A 251 23.17 -9.10 12.86
N SER A 252 21.99 -9.60 13.25
CA SER A 252 20.79 -9.57 12.41
C SER A 252 19.93 -8.34 12.73
N LYS A 253 19.67 -7.52 11.72
CA LYS A 253 18.74 -6.38 11.82
C LYS A 253 17.32 -6.91 12.06
N ALA A 254 16.90 -6.93 13.31
CA ALA A 254 15.53 -7.27 13.69
C ALA A 254 14.63 -6.03 13.67
N PHE A 255 13.41 -6.20 13.19
CA PHE A 255 12.37 -5.17 13.11
C PHE A 255 11.15 -5.64 13.90
N SER A 256 10.36 -4.69 14.40
CA SER A 256 9.07 -4.97 15.03
C SER A 256 7.94 -4.21 14.35
N ILE A 257 6.82 -4.89 14.28
CA ILE A 257 5.56 -4.40 13.76
C ILE A 257 4.50 -4.47 14.84
N VAL A 258 3.71 -3.41 14.93
CA VAL A 258 2.44 -3.39 15.67
C VAL A 258 1.32 -3.10 14.69
N SER A 259 0.49 -4.10 14.39
CA SER A 259 -0.70 -3.96 13.55
C SER A 259 -1.90 -3.63 14.42
N CYS A 260 -2.60 -2.56 14.07
CA CYS A 260 -3.78 -2.06 14.76
C CYS A 260 -4.94 -1.92 13.78
N HIS A 261 -6.05 -2.61 14.04
CA HIS A 261 -7.28 -2.32 13.32
C HIS A 261 -7.90 -1.02 13.86
N THR A 262 -8.31 -0.09 13.00
CA THR A 262 -8.77 1.25 13.46
C THR A 262 -10.09 1.25 14.22
N LYS A 263 -10.97 0.28 13.96
CA LYS A 263 -12.29 0.13 14.60
C LYS A 263 -12.37 -1.00 15.64
N LYS A 264 -11.54 -2.04 15.50
CA LYS A 264 -11.52 -3.18 16.42
C LYS A 264 -10.37 -3.03 17.41
N LYS A 265 -10.56 -3.40 18.67
CA LYS A 265 -9.50 -3.42 19.69
C LYS A 265 -8.55 -4.63 19.54
N HIS A 266 -8.25 -5.01 18.30
CA HIS A 266 -7.34 -6.10 17.99
C HIS A 266 -5.98 -5.53 17.61
N VAL A 267 -4.94 -6.02 18.29
CA VAL A 267 -3.57 -5.58 18.12
C VAL A 267 -2.70 -6.82 17.97
N ILE A 268 -1.99 -6.90 16.85
CA ILE A 268 -1.00 -7.96 16.59
C ILE A 268 0.38 -7.35 16.70
N LYS A 269 1.25 -7.97 17.49
CA LYS A 269 2.67 -7.62 17.55
C LYS A 269 3.46 -8.77 16.93
N CYS A 270 4.30 -8.46 15.95
CA CYS A 270 5.21 -9.42 15.34
C CYS A 270 6.60 -8.80 15.17
N SER A 271 7.61 -9.66 15.18
CA SER A 271 8.96 -9.31 14.76
C SER A 271 9.19 -9.82 13.34
N PHE A 272 10.13 -9.23 12.64
CA PHE A 272 10.63 -9.79 11.39
C PHE A 272 12.09 -9.43 11.17
N SER A 273 12.77 -10.17 10.30
CA SER A 273 14.09 -9.84 9.79
C SER A 273 14.06 -9.76 8.26
N VAL A 274 15.08 -9.13 7.68
CA VAL A 274 15.22 -8.98 6.23
C VAL A 274 16.41 -9.81 5.78
N ALA A 275 16.15 -10.78 4.90
CA ALA A 275 17.14 -11.68 4.30
C ALA A 275 17.06 -11.63 2.77
N GLU A 276 17.88 -12.41 2.07
CA GLU A 276 17.91 -12.45 0.60
C GLU A 276 16.55 -12.87 0.01
N CYS A 277 15.86 -13.83 0.66
CA CYS A 277 14.49 -14.24 0.33
C CYS A 277 13.39 -13.25 0.75
N GLY A 278 13.75 -12.04 1.18
CA GLY A 278 12.84 -10.99 1.63
C GLY A 278 12.58 -11.03 3.14
N VAL A 279 11.36 -10.67 3.54
CA VAL A 279 10.93 -10.65 4.94
C VAL A 279 10.74 -12.07 5.49
N GLN A 280 11.24 -12.30 6.71
CA GLN A 280 11.02 -13.50 7.51
C GLN A 280 10.46 -13.10 8.88
N PHE A 281 9.28 -13.60 9.23
CA PHE A 281 8.63 -13.37 10.52
C PHE A 281 9.16 -14.31 11.60
#